data_AF-A0A381I5F2-F1
#
_entry.id   AF-A0A381I5F2-F1
#
_cell.length_a   1.000
_cell.length_b   1.000
_cell.length_c   1.000
_cell.angle_alpha   90.00
_cell.angle_beta   90.00
_cell.angle_gamma   90.00
#
_symmetry.space_group_name_H-M   'P 1'
#
loop_
_entity.id
_entity.type
_entity.pdbx_description
1 polymer ?
#
loop_
_entity_poly.entity_id
_entity_poly.type
_entity_poly.pdbx_seq_one_letter_code
_entity_poly.pdbx_strand_id
1 'polypeptide(L)' 'MLEIIGMSVEDAKIIEDVVADRIELVSALTEGGLTPSFGLIESVVNSVKIPVNVMIRHHAKSLYTVKKI' A
#
# COMPACT_ATOMS: atom_id res chain seq x y z
N MET A 1 -4.90 12.18 -10.60
CA MET A 1 -4.62 11.51 -9.33
C MET A 1 -3.72 10.32 -9.61
N LEU A 2 -2.46 10.40 -9.21
CA LEU A 2 -1.42 9.39 -9.36
C LEU A 2 -1.36 8.54 -8.09
N GLU A 3 -1.52 7.23 -8.23
CA GLU A 3 -1.35 6.25 -7.16
C GLU A 3 -0.19 5.33 -7.52
N ILE A 4 0.71 5.07 -6.57
CA ILE A 4 1.89 4.23 -6.77
C ILE A 4 1.86 3.08 -5.77
N ILE A 5 2.22 1.89 -6.24
CA ILE A 5 2.31 0.68 -5.42
C ILE A 5 3.58 0.73 -4.57
N GLY A 6 3.43 0.53 -3.25
CA GLY A 6 4.53 0.36 -2.31
C GLY A 6 4.49 -1.01 -1.64
N MET A 7 5.66 -1.53 -1.25
CA MET A 7 5.80 -2.83 -0.57
C MET A 7 6.60 -2.76 0.73
N SER A 8 7.17 -1.59 1.05
CA SER A 8 8.00 -1.34 2.22
C SER A 8 7.79 0.08 2.77
N VAL A 9 8.36 0.36 3.95
CA VAL A 9 8.38 1.71 4.52
C VAL A 9 9.25 2.65 3.68
N GLU A 10 10.34 2.12 3.14
CA GLU A 10 11.25 2.84 2.26
C GLU A 10 10.56 3.25 0.96
N ASP A 11 9.80 2.33 0.34
CA ASP A 11 9.00 2.64 -0.85
C ASP A 11 7.99 3.74 -0.53
N ALA A 12 7.28 3.64 0.60
CA ALA A 12 6.27 4.62 0.98
C ALA A 12 6.86 6.04 1.08
N LYS A 13 8.04 6.19 1.70
CA LYS A 13 8.74 7.48 1.80
C LYS A 13 9.17 8.01 0.43
N ILE A 14 9.73 7.15 -0.42
CA ILE A 14 10.11 7.53 -1.78
C ILE A 14 8.88 7.95 -2.60
N ILE A 15 7.76 7.24 -2.44
CA ILE A 15 6.50 7.56 -3.12
C ILE A 15 5.94 8.91 -2.64
N GLU A 16 6.04 9.21 -1.34
CA GLU A 16 5.64 10.52 -0.79
C GLU A 16 6.54 11.66 -1.30
N ASP A 17 7.85 11.40 -1.43
CA ASP A 17 8.80 12.40 -1.92
C ASP A 17 8.62 12.72 -3.42
N VAL A 18 7.96 11.82 -4.18
CA VAL A 18 7.53 12.11 -5.55
C VAL A 18 6.12 12.70 -5.58
N VAL A 19 5.71 13.26 -6.72
CA VAL A 19 4.39 13.89 -6.91
C VAL A 19 3.21 12.90 -6.96
N ALA A 20 3.26 11.81 -6.17
CA ALA A 20 2.16 10.87 -6.02
C ALA A 20 1.09 11.43 -5.07
N ASP A 21 -0.17 11.18 -5.40
CA ASP A 21 -1.31 11.61 -4.57
C ASP A 21 -1.64 10.58 -3.47
N ARG A 22 -1.21 9.32 -3.63
CA ARG A 22 -1.55 8.20 -2.73
C ARG A 22 -0.64 6.98 -2.93
N ILE A 23 -0.50 6.16 -1.89
CA ILE A 23 0.12 4.83 -1.94
C ILE A 23 -0.95 3.73 -1.95
N GLU A 24 -0.78 2.73 -2.82
CA GLU A 24 -1.41 1.41 -2.67
C GLU A 24 -0.41 0.44 -2.03
N LEU A 25 -0.64 0.04 -0.79
CA LEU A 25 0.22 -0.87 -0.04
C LEU A 25 -0.20 -2.31 -0.27
N VAL A 26 0.72 -3.12 -0.80
CA VAL A 26 0.50 -4.54 -1.12
C VAL A 26 1.65 -5.41 -0.59
N SER A 27 1.39 -6.70 -0.42
CA SER A 27 2.43 -7.73 -0.35
C SER A 27 2.42 -8.58 -1.63
N ALA A 28 3.43 -9.42 -1.86
CA ALA A 28 3.44 -10.41 -2.94
C ALA A 28 3.01 -9.85 -4.32
N LEU A 29 3.66 -8.78 -4.78
CA LEU A 29 3.30 -8.10 -6.05
C LEU A 29 3.33 -9.05 -7.26
N THR A 30 4.22 -10.04 -7.26
CA THR A 30 4.29 -11.09 -8.29
C THR A 30 3.04 -11.96 -8.39
N GLU A 31 2.20 -11.98 -7.35
CA GLU A 31 0.89 -12.64 -7.33
C GLU A 31 -0.27 -11.67 -7.61
N GLY A 32 0.06 -10.46 -8.06
CA GLY A 32 -0.88 -9.38 -8.34
C GLY A 32 -1.26 -8.55 -7.10
N GLY A 33 -0.45 -8.59 -6.05
CA GLY A 33 -0.69 -7.82 -4.81
C GLY A 33 -1.68 -8.53 -3.87
N LEU A 34 -1.25 -8.81 -2.64
CA LEU A 34 -2.03 -9.45 -1.58
C LEU A 34 -2.11 -8.54 -0.34
N THR A 35 -2.90 -8.96 0.66
CA THR A 35 -2.97 -8.25 1.95
C THR A 35 -1.59 -8.19 2.61
N PRO A 36 -1.07 -6.99 2.93
CA PRO A 36 0.16 -6.85 3.72
C PRO A 36 -0.03 -7.32 5.16
N SER A 37 1.07 -7.58 5.86
CA SER A 37 1.00 -7.86 7.30
C SER A 37 0.56 -6.62 8.08
N PHE A 38 -0.11 -6.81 9.21
CA PHE A 38 -0.57 -5.70 10.04
C PHE A 38 0.59 -4.79 10.51
N GLY A 39 1.72 -5.38 10.89
CA GLY A 39 2.90 -4.60 11.32
C GLY A 39 3.49 -3.73 10.19
N LEU A 40 3.44 -4.21 8.94
CA LEU A 40 3.85 -3.40 7.79
C LEU A 40 2.86 -2.24 7.55
N ILE A 41 1.55 -2.51 7.64
CA ILE A 41 0.52 -1.46 7.51
C ILE A 41 0.75 -0.36 8.56
N GLU A 42 0.89 -0.75 9.83
CA GLU A 42 1.12 0.21 10.92
C GLU A 42 2.40 1.02 10.72
N SER A 43 3.50 0.36 10.34
CA SER A 43 4.78 1.03 10.09
C SER A 43 4.70 2.03 8.95
N VAL A 44 4.05 1.65 7.84
CA VAL A 44 3.89 2.52 6.66
C VAL A 44 2.99 3.71 6.98
N VAL A 45 1.80 3.47 7.54
CA VAL A 45 0.84 4.53 7.86
C VAL A 45 1.42 5.57 8.82
N ASN A 46 2.28 5.15 9.75
CA ASN A 46 2.94 6.07 10.68
C ASN A 46 4.16 6.80 10.08
N SER A 47 4.61 6.40 8.88
CA SER A 47 5.85 6.91 8.27
C SER A 47 5.65 7.99 7.20
N VAL A 48 4.42 8.16 6.70
CA VAL A 48 4.06 9.10 5.63
C VAL A 48 2.78 9.87 5.98
N LYS A 49 2.56 10.99 5.32
CA LYS A 49 1.39 11.87 5.47
C LYS A 49 0.38 11.69 4.33
N ILE A 50 0.81 11.30 3.14
CA ILE A 50 -0.11 11.03 2.04
C ILE A 50 -1.00 9.81 2.35
N PRO A 51 -2.22 9.73 1.79
CA PRO A 51 -3.11 8.61 2.04
C PRO A 51 -2.48 7.26 1.65
N VAL A 52 -2.87 6.20 2.35
CA VAL A 52 -2.44 4.83 2.09
C VAL A 52 -3.68 3.94 1.97
N ASN A 53 -3.91 3.38 0.79
CA ASN A 53 -4.88 2.32 0.58
C ASN A 53 -4.21 0.97 0.80
N VAL A 54 -4.87 0.06 1.51
CA VAL A 54 -4.34 -1.26 1.80
C VAL A 54 -5.12 -2.31 0.99
N MET A 55 -4.39 -3.16 0.27
CA MET A 55 -4.98 -4.31 -0.43
C MET A 55 -5.62 -5.27 0.57
N ILE A 56 -6.85 -5.73 0.31
CA ILE A 56 -7.53 -6.75 1.12
C ILE A 56 -7.79 -7.97 0.23
N ARG A 57 -6.76 -8.81 0.11
CA ARG A 57 -6.75 -9.98 -0.75
C ARG A 57 -6.01 -11.14 -0.09
N HIS A 58 -6.79 -12.11 0.40
CA HIS A 58 -6.27 -13.29 1.10
C HIS A 58 -5.55 -14.29 0.17
N HIS A 59 -5.90 -14.33 -1.12
CA HIS A 59 -5.24 -15.17 -2.12
C HIS A 59 -5.37 -14.59 -3.52
N ALA A 60 -4.52 -15.04 -4.45
CA ALA A 60 -4.46 -14.54 -5.83
C ALA A 60 -5.72 -14.77 -6.70
N LYS A 61 -6.83 -15.32 -6.14
CA LYS A 61 -8.03 -15.68 -6.92
C LYS A 61 -9.25 -14.77 -6.70
N SER A 62 -9.25 -13.86 -5.72
CA SER A 62 -10.32 -12.88 -5.44
C SER A 62 -9.72 -11.52 -5.07
N LEU A 63 -10.44 -10.39 -5.18
CA LEU A 63 -9.93 -9.03 -4.94
C LEU A 63 -10.96 -8.17 -4.19
N TYR A 64 -10.57 -7.55 -3.07
CA TYR A 64 -11.32 -6.53 -2.33
C TYR A 64 -10.35 -5.43 -1.83
N THR A 65 -10.78 -4.18 -1.71
CA THR A 65 -9.94 -3.08 -1.20
C THR A 65 -10.75 -2.25 -0.20
N VAL A 66 -10.13 -1.89 0.93
CA VAL A 66 -10.74 -0.98 1.94
C VAL A 66 -10.03 0.37 1.87
N LYS A 67 -10.80 1.45 1.73
CA LYS A 67 -10.31 2.83 1.76
C LYS A 67 -10.44 3.40 3.17
N LYS A 68 -9.38 4.00 3.70
CA LYS A 68 -9.47 4.88 4.86
C LYS A 68 -9.51 6.32 4.33
N ILE A 69 -10.61 7.02 4.61
CA ILE A 69 -10.84 8.43 4.26
C ILE A 69 -9.98 9.32 5.15
#